data_AF-A0A081FWP1-F1
#
_entry.id   AF-A0A081FWP1-F1
#
_cell.length_a   1.000
_cell.length_b   1.000
_cell.length_c   1.000
_cell.angle_alpha   90.00
_cell.angle_beta   90.00
_cell.angle_gamma   90.00
#
_symmetry.space_group_name_H-M   'P 1'
#
loop_
_entity.id
_entity.type
_entity.pdbx_description
1 polymer ?
#
loop_
_entity_poly.entity_id
_entity_poly.type
_entity_poly.pdbx_seq_one_letter_code
_entity_poly.pdbx_strand_id
1 'polypeptide(L)'
;MDVGQGQAWTFVTLDETGEATNLGVRFSETALSGLPEHAEHGEAEYLLSLPPEASVSGYNHVTLDWNPQGHIPPGVYDLPHFDFHFFVIDDAKRNAITATGDDLARARKAPEPSYMPVDYVLPEGTEVPRMGAHAIDPGSDEFQGKAFTQTFIYGFYDGDIIFMEPMMTHAFLQAHPQVSMPVKQPPEYAAHFSYPAFYGVYYDADLAEYSVVLEQLMKH
;
A
#
# COMPACT_ATOMS: atom_id res chain seq x y z
N MET A 1 -0.80 4.20 -16.84
CA MET A 1 0.57 4.64 -16.53
C MET A 1 1.51 3.57 -17.06
N ASP A 2 2.62 3.94 -17.70
CA ASP A 2 3.60 2.94 -18.15
C ASP A 2 4.48 2.51 -16.98
N VAL A 3 4.64 1.20 -16.80
CA VAL A 3 5.43 0.58 -15.73
C VAL A 3 6.19 -0.58 -16.35
N GLY A 4 7.52 -0.57 -16.27
CA GLY A 4 8.34 -1.53 -17.01
C GLY A 4 8.01 -1.52 -18.52
N GLN A 5 7.68 -2.68 -19.06
CA GLN A 5 7.22 -2.87 -20.46
C GLN A 5 5.69 -2.98 -20.58
N GLY A 6 4.96 -2.65 -19.52
CA GLY A 6 3.52 -2.78 -19.44
C GLY A 6 2.86 -1.51 -18.98
N GLN A 7 1.62 -1.67 -18.53
CA GLN A 7 0.82 -0.58 -18.01
C GLN A 7 0.16 -0.95 -16.70
N ALA A 8 -0.01 0.04 -15.83
CA ALA A 8 -0.80 -0.02 -14.61
C ALA A 8 -1.90 1.05 -14.61
N TRP A 9 -3.05 0.71 -14.04
CA TRP A 9 -4.20 1.59 -13.85
C TRP A 9 -5.01 1.17 -12.63
N THR A 10 -5.83 2.07 -12.12
CA THR A 10 -6.67 1.81 -10.95
C THR A 10 -8.10 1.50 -11.39
N PHE A 11 -8.86 0.88 -10.50
CA PHE A 11 -10.29 0.65 -10.68
C PHE A 11 -11.01 0.67 -9.33
N VAL A 12 -12.32 0.92 -9.38
CA VAL A 12 -13.23 0.76 -8.24
C VAL A 12 -14.40 -0.11 -8.66
N THR A 13 -14.90 -0.93 -7.74
CA THR A 13 -16.18 -1.64 -7.89
C THR A 13 -17.17 -1.06 -6.89
N LEU A 14 -18.34 -0.69 -7.38
CA LEU A 14 -19.44 -0.18 -6.56
C LEU A 14 -20.53 -1.24 -6.44
N ASP A 15 -21.26 -1.25 -5.32
CA ASP A 15 -22.48 -2.04 -5.18
C ASP A 15 -23.70 -1.35 -5.82
N GLU A 16 -24.88 -1.98 -5.70
CA GLU A 16 -26.14 -1.46 -6.23
C GLU A 16 -26.57 -0.13 -5.57
N THR A 17 -26.03 0.19 -4.40
CA THR A 17 -26.30 1.43 -3.66
C THR A 17 -25.32 2.56 -3.99
N GLY A 18 -24.27 2.25 -4.75
CA GLY A 18 -23.21 3.18 -5.14
C GLY A 18 -22.07 3.29 -4.12
N GLU A 19 -22.04 2.43 -3.10
CA GLU A 19 -20.94 2.35 -2.14
C GLU A 19 -19.78 1.54 -2.74
N ALA A 20 -18.54 1.96 -2.47
CA ALA A 20 -17.37 1.24 -2.93
C ALA A 20 -17.20 -0.07 -2.15
N THR A 21 -17.12 -1.18 -2.87
CA THR A 21 -16.86 -2.52 -2.30
C THR A 21 -15.43 -2.97 -2.51
N ASN A 22 -14.80 -2.54 -3.61
CA ASN A 22 -13.40 -2.87 -3.93
C ASN A 22 -12.71 -1.67 -4.57
N LEU A 23 -11.45 -1.45 -4.22
CA LEU A 23 -10.56 -0.47 -4.84
C LEU A 23 -9.24 -1.16 -5.15
N GLY A 24 -8.68 -1.01 -6.34
CA GLY A 24 -7.46 -1.75 -6.67
C GLY A 24 -6.66 -1.16 -7.80
N VAL A 25 -5.50 -1.77 -7.99
CA VAL A 25 -4.60 -1.57 -9.12
C VAL A 25 -4.65 -2.80 -10.00
N ARG A 26 -4.75 -2.60 -11.32
CA ARG A 26 -4.50 -3.61 -12.34
C ARG A 26 -3.23 -3.26 -13.10
N PHE A 27 -2.49 -4.28 -13.50
CA PHE A 27 -1.32 -4.10 -14.34
C PHE A 27 -1.08 -5.30 -15.24
N SER A 28 -0.60 -5.05 -16.45
CA SER A 28 -0.29 -6.11 -17.41
C SER A 28 0.87 -6.97 -16.94
N GLU A 29 0.93 -8.23 -17.39
CA GLU A 29 2.02 -9.13 -17.03
C GLU A 29 3.40 -8.59 -17.44
N THR A 30 3.44 -7.92 -18.59
CA THR A 30 4.65 -7.25 -19.09
C THR A 30 5.11 -6.08 -18.20
N ALA A 31 4.28 -5.57 -17.29
CA ALA A 31 4.68 -4.55 -16.33
C ALA A 31 5.72 -5.08 -15.32
N LEU A 32 5.80 -6.40 -15.13
CA LEU A 32 6.84 -7.05 -14.34
C LEU A 32 8.18 -7.20 -15.07
N SER A 33 8.29 -6.72 -16.31
CA SER A 33 9.50 -6.84 -17.13
C SER A 33 10.05 -5.47 -17.49
N GLY A 34 11.38 -5.36 -17.67
CA GLY A 34 12.04 -4.10 -18.02
C GLY A 34 11.90 -3.00 -16.97
N LEU A 35 11.69 -3.38 -15.71
CA LEU A 35 11.72 -2.48 -14.57
C LEU A 35 13.14 -1.95 -14.35
N PRO A 36 13.31 -0.72 -13.83
CA PRO A 36 14.63 -0.16 -13.58
C PRO A 36 15.36 -0.94 -12.49
N GLU A 37 16.62 -1.30 -12.75
CA GLU A 37 17.50 -1.97 -11.77
C GLU A 37 18.00 -1.01 -10.68
N HIS A 38 18.00 0.28 -10.99
CA HIS A 38 18.38 1.37 -10.11
C HIS A 38 17.40 2.52 -10.29
N ALA A 39 16.95 3.08 -9.17
CA ALA A 39 16.07 4.24 -9.15
C ALA A 39 16.67 5.34 -8.29
N GLU A 40 16.35 6.60 -8.60
CA GLU A 40 16.74 7.73 -7.77
C GLU A 40 16.09 7.58 -6.39
N HIS A 41 16.87 7.77 -5.32
CA HIS A 41 16.44 7.54 -3.93
C HIS A 41 16.14 6.07 -3.53
N GLY A 42 16.40 5.10 -4.41
CA GLY A 42 16.28 3.67 -4.10
C GLY A 42 15.01 3.00 -4.61
N GLU A 43 14.01 3.78 -5.00
CA GLU A 43 12.70 3.31 -5.46
C GLU A 43 12.23 4.08 -6.71
N ALA A 44 11.44 3.44 -7.57
CA ALA A 44 10.78 4.10 -8.70
C ALA A 44 9.28 4.23 -8.42
N GLU A 45 8.80 5.45 -8.21
CA GLU A 45 7.40 5.77 -7.94
C GLU A 45 6.59 5.97 -9.23
N TYR A 46 5.40 5.35 -9.27
CA TYR A 46 4.40 5.55 -10.31
C TYR A 46 3.09 6.04 -9.69
N LEU A 47 2.76 7.32 -9.89
CA LEU A 47 1.52 7.92 -9.40
C LEU A 47 0.33 7.55 -10.30
N LEU A 48 -0.67 6.88 -9.73
CA LEU A 48 -1.89 6.44 -10.40
C LEU A 48 -3.10 7.23 -9.87
N SER A 49 -3.76 7.98 -10.76
CA SER A 49 -5.04 8.61 -10.43
C SER A 49 -6.13 7.55 -10.27
N LEU A 50 -7.07 7.78 -9.35
CA LEU A 50 -8.27 6.96 -9.22
C LEU A 50 -9.36 7.37 -10.22
N PRO A 51 -10.25 6.44 -10.64
CA PRO A 51 -11.47 6.83 -11.35
C PRO A 51 -12.33 7.75 -10.46
N PRO A 52 -13.05 8.75 -11.02
CA PRO A 52 -13.83 9.72 -10.24
C PRO A 52 -14.82 9.08 -9.25
N GLU A 53 -15.39 7.95 -9.63
CA GLU A 53 -16.33 7.16 -8.83
C GLU A 53 -15.71 6.65 -7.53
N ALA A 54 -14.38 6.49 -7.46
CA ALA A 54 -13.69 6.05 -6.25
C ALA A 54 -13.75 7.08 -5.12
N SER A 55 -14.13 8.34 -5.39
CA SER A 55 -14.24 9.40 -4.37
C SER A 55 -15.19 9.04 -3.20
N VAL A 56 -16.15 8.15 -3.42
CA VAL A 56 -17.07 7.66 -2.36
C VAL A 56 -16.34 6.85 -1.29
N SER A 57 -15.20 6.23 -1.63
CA SER A 57 -14.37 5.42 -0.72
C SER A 57 -13.47 6.25 0.21
N GLY A 58 -13.30 7.55 -0.06
CA GLY A 58 -12.39 8.43 0.68
C GLY A 58 -10.91 8.33 0.30
N TYR A 59 -10.53 7.45 -0.63
CA TYR A 59 -9.17 7.41 -1.18
C TYR A 59 -8.99 8.48 -2.26
N ASN A 60 -7.76 8.97 -2.40
CA ASN A 60 -7.42 10.05 -3.31
C ASN A 60 -6.63 9.59 -4.54
N HIS A 61 -5.55 8.83 -4.32
CA HIS A 61 -4.66 8.33 -5.35
C HIS A 61 -3.96 7.05 -4.87
N VAL A 62 -3.28 6.37 -5.78
CA VAL A 62 -2.40 5.25 -5.46
C VAL A 62 -1.00 5.58 -5.97
N THR A 63 0.04 5.28 -5.18
CA THR A 63 1.38 5.10 -5.75
C THR A 63 1.72 3.63 -5.83
N LEU A 64 2.33 3.25 -6.94
CA LEU A 64 2.97 1.95 -7.11
C LEU A 64 4.47 2.21 -7.08
N ASP A 65 5.16 1.70 -6.07
CA ASP A 65 6.57 2.01 -5.87
C ASP A 65 7.39 0.73 -6.05
N TRP A 66 8.33 0.77 -7.00
CA TRP A 66 9.19 -0.37 -7.33
C TRP A 66 10.53 -0.26 -6.60
N ASN A 67 10.83 -1.26 -5.77
CA ASN A 67 12.02 -1.35 -4.95
C ASN A 67 12.98 -2.43 -5.48
N PRO A 68 13.89 -2.13 -6.43
CA PRO A 68 14.72 -3.15 -7.08
C PRO A 68 15.73 -3.85 -6.16
N GLN A 69 16.08 -3.23 -5.03
CA GLN A 69 17.02 -3.78 -4.04
C GLN A 69 16.34 -4.04 -2.69
N GLY A 70 15.01 -3.89 -2.63
CA GLY A 70 14.30 -3.81 -1.37
C GLY A 70 14.63 -2.55 -0.56
N HIS A 71 14.15 -2.51 0.68
CA HIS A 71 14.42 -1.43 1.62
C HIS A 71 14.40 -1.93 3.07
N ILE A 72 14.62 -1.02 4.01
CA ILE A 72 14.60 -1.32 5.44
C ILE A 72 13.26 -1.95 5.88
N PRO A 73 13.22 -2.81 6.91
CA PRO A 73 14.34 -3.20 7.77
C PRO A 73 15.32 -4.18 7.10
N PRO A 74 16.63 -4.04 7.35
CA PRO A 74 17.62 -4.97 6.81
C PRO A 74 17.31 -6.42 7.20
N GLY A 75 17.39 -7.32 6.23
CA GLY A 75 17.09 -8.74 6.36
C GLY A 75 15.60 -9.09 6.31
N VAL A 76 14.71 -8.10 6.17
CA VAL A 76 13.25 -8.30 6.13
C VAL A 76 12.71 -7.97 4.74
N TYR A 77 12.78 -6.71 4.31
CA TYR A 77 12.26 -6.26 3.01
C TYR A 77 13.37 -6.09 1.95
N ASP A 78 14.40 -6.94 2.01
CA ASP A 78 15.60 -6.89 1.14
C ASP A 78 15.41 -7.52 -0.26
N LEU A 79 14.21 -8.02 -0.58
CA LEU A 79 13.92 -8.66 -1.88
C LEU A 79 13.31 -7.65 -2.84
N PRO A 80 13.51 -7.75 -4.17
CA PRO A 80 12.84 -6.87 -5.12
C PRO A 80 11.32 -6.97 -5.01
N HIS A 81 10.64 -5.86 -4.80
CA HIS A 81 9.21 -5.84 -4.50
C HIS A 81 8.53 -4.55 -4.93
N PHE A 82 7.19 -4.59 -4.90
CA PHE A 82 6.33 -3.44 -5.12
C PHE A 82 5.55 -3.09 -3.87
N ASP A 83 5.39 -1.79 -3.65
CA ASP A 83 4.55 -1.22 -2.61
C ASP A 83 3.36 -0.53 -3.27
N PHE A 84 2.16 -0.80 -2.76
CA PHE A 84 0.92 -0.26 -3.31
C PHE A 84 0.28 0.68 -2.29
N HIS A 85 0.69 1.94 -2.28
CA HIS A 85 0.19 2.92 -1.32
C HIS A 85 -1.17 3.48 -1.73
N PHE A 86 -2.23 3.06 -1.07
CA PHE A 86 -3.57 3.60 -1.24
C PHE A 86 -3.77 4.81 -0.31
N PHE A 87 -3.51 6.02 -0.81
CA PHE A 87 -3.57 7.25 -0.01
C PHE A 87 -5.00 7.74 0.23
N VAL A 88 -5.27 8.14 1.47
CA VAL A 88 -6.55 8.79 1.90
C VAL A 88 -6.40 10.30 2.10
N ILE A 89 -5.17 10.81 1.97
CA ILE A 89 -4.87 12.24 1.95
C ILE A 89 -4.70 12.75 0.51
N ASP A 90 -4.91 14.04 0.30
CA ASP A 90 -4.61 14.67 -0.98
C ASP A 90 -3.09 14.76 -1.25
N ASP A 91 -2.73 14.80 -2.54
CA ASP A 91 -1.33 14.82 -2.99
C ASP A 91 -0.56 16.08 -2.52
N ALA A 92 -1.25 17.20 -2.26
CA ALA A 92 -0.60 18.39 -1.73
C ALA A 92 -0.14 18.20 -0.27
N LYS A 93 -0.98 17.58 0.57
CA LYS A 93 -0.60 17.18 1.94
C LYS A 93 0.51 16.15 1.91
N ARG A 94 0.40 15.14 1.06
CA ARG A 94 1.43 14.11 0.86
C ARG A 94 2.78 14.76 0.56
N ASN A 95 2.85 15.62 -0.44
CA ASN A 95 4.08 16.29 -0.86
C ASN A 95 4.63 17.29 0.17
N ALA A 96 3.85 17.68 1.18
CA ALA A 96 4.31 18.53 2.27
C ALA A 96 4.99 17.75 3.41
N ILE A 97 4.91 16.42 3.43
CA ILE A 97 5.57 15.57 4.44
C ILE A 97 7.06 15.49 4.11
N THR A 98 7.90 16.06 4.97
CA THR A 98 9.35 16.08 4.82
C THR A 98 10.06 15.03 5.66
N ALA A 99 9.43 14.55 6.74
CA ALA A 99 9.98 13.57 7.67
C ALA A 99 11.39 13.94 8.22
N THR A 100 11.70 15.24 8.34
CA THR A 100 12.99 15.73 8.82
C THR A 100 12.83 16.96 9.72
N GLY A 101 13.85 17.29 10.51
CA GLY A 101 13.80 18.45 11.42
C GLY A 101 12.60 18.39 12.37
N ASP A 102 11.88 19.51 12.50
CA ASP A 102 10.67 19.61 13.34
C ASP A 102 9.53 18.72 12.84
N ASP A 103 9.49 18.40 11.54
CA ASP A 103 8.45 17.58 10.93
C ASP A 103 8.58 16.09 11.30
N LEU A 104 9.80 15.64 11.62
CA LEU A 104 10.05 14.26 12.05
C LEU A 104 9.24 13.89 13.30
N ALA A 105 9.05 14.85 14.21
CA ALA A 105 8.21 14.62 15.40
C ALA A 105 6.74 14.39 15.04
N ARG A 106 6.23 15.00 13.96
CA ARG A 106 4.88 14.75 13.46
C ARG A 106 4.79 13.39 12.77
N ALA A 107 5.77 13.04 11.95
CA ALA A 107 5.82 11.72 11.31
C ALA A 107 5.85 10.58 12.36
N ARG A 108 6.57 10.78 13.48
CA ARG A 108 6.68 9.81 14.59
C ARG A 108 5.47 9.72 15.49
N LYS A 109 4.52 10.64 15.38
CA LYS A 109 3.37 10.67 16.27
C LYS A 109 2.45 9.51 15.94
N ALA A 110 2.44 8.52 16.84
CA ALA A 110 1.50 7.42 16.78
C ALA A 110 0.05 7.92 16.94
N PRO A 111 -0.93 7.20 16.37
CA PRO A 111 -2.33 7.45 16.65
C PRO A 111 -2.66 7.18 18.12
N GLU A 112 -3.84 7.61 18.56
CA GLU A 112 -4.41 7.07 19.79
C GLU A 112 -4.55 5.54 19.65
N PRO A 113 -4.30 4.74 20.72
CA PRO A 113 -4.24 3.28 20.60
C PRO A 113 -5.49 2.61 20.01
N SER A 114 -6.68 3.22 20.15
CA SER A 114 -7.92 2.70 19.57
C SER A 114 -7.95 2.79 18.03
N TYR A 115 -7.12 3.63 17.42
CA TYR A 115 -7.01 3.79 15.96
C TYR A 115 -5.78 3.05 15.38
N MET A 116 -4.96 2.40 16.21
CA MET A 116 -3.90 1.49 15.74
C MET A 116 -4.51 0.12 15.42
N PRO A 117 -4.25 -0.45 14.23
CA PRO A 117 -4.61 -1.83 13.93
C PRO A 117 -4.09 -2.81 14.99
N VAL A 118 -4.89 -3.82 15.33
CA VAL A 118 -4.52 -4.80 16.36
C VAL A 118 -3.20 -5.49 15.99
N ASP A 119 -2.29 -5.59 16.98
CA ASP A 119 -0.92 -6.12 16.89
C ASP A 119 0.11 -5.25 16.14
N TYR A 120 -0.32 -4.12 15.56
CA TYR A 120 0.62 -3.22 14.88
C TYR A 120 1.37 -2.34 15.86
N VAL A 121 2.60 -2.03 15.49
CA VAL A 121 3.45 -1.05 16.17
C VAL A 121 3.95 -0.04 15.14
N LEU A 122 4.32 1.15 15.59
CA LEU A 122 4.92 2.21 14.76
C LEU A 122 6.38 2.41 15.19
N PRO A 123 7.36 1.65 14.64
CA PRO A 123 8.75 1.76 15.05
C PRO A 123 9.37 3.07 14.56
N GLU A 124 10.28 3.64 15.35
CA GLU A 124 11.13 4.73 14.87
C GLU A 124 12.03 4.27 13.72
N GLY A 125 12.31 5.16 12.78
CA GLY A 125 13.15 4.88 11.61
C GLY A 125 12.36 4.37 10.40
N THR A 126 11.04 4.24 10.52
CA THR A 126 10.12 3.93 9.41
C THR A 126 9.61 5.20 8.71
N GLU A 127 10.11 6.38 9.09
CA GLU A 127 9.62 7.65 8.56
C GLU A 127 10.23 7.93 7.18
N VAL A 128 9.39 8.09 6.17
CA VAL A 128 9.80 8.37 4.79
C VAL A 128 9.15 9.68 4.31
N PRO A 129 9.91 10.59 3.68
CA PRO A 129 9.32 11.79 3.07
C PRO A 129 8.17 11.41 2.14
N ARG A 130 7.10 12.21 2.13
CA ARG A 130 5.87 11.96 1.36
C ARG A 130 5.04 10.74 1.78
N MET A 131 5.45 9.99 2.80
CA MET A 131 4.73 8.79 3.29
C MET A 131 4.48 8.81 4.81
N GLY A 132 5.28 9.56 5.59
CA GLY A 132 5.17 9.50 7.05
C GLY A 132 5.77 8.20 7.59
N ALA A 133 5.27 7.71 8.72
CA ALA A 133 5.80 6.53 9.39
C ALA A 133 4.99 5.27 9.07
N HIS A 134 5.66 4.13 8.94
CA HIS A 134 5.05 2.86 8.57
C HIS A 134 4.84 1.98 9.80
N ALA A 135 3.59 1.63 10.09
CA ALA A 135 3.26 0.67 11.12
C ALA A 135 3.35 -0.75 10.57
N ILE A 136 4.02 -1.63 11.31
CA ILE A 136 4.22 -3.04 10.97
C ILE A 136 3.55 -3.94 12.00
N ASP A 137 3.24 -5.17 11.60
CA ASP A 137 2.90 -6.26 12.52
C ASP A 137 4.16 -7.12 12.78
N PRO A 138 4.78 -7.03 13.97
CA PRO A 138 5.96 -7.83 14.29
C PRO A 138 5.70 -9.34 14.32
N GLY A 139 4.43 -9.77 14.34
CA GLY A 139 4.02 -11.16 14.25
C GLY A 139 4.00 -11.72 12.83
N SER A 140 4.15 -10.88 11.80
CA SER A 140 4.16 -11.32 10.39
C SER A 140 5.33 -12.24 10.07
N ASP A 141 5.14 -13.12 9.09
CA ASP A 141 6.03 -14.23 8.78
C ASP A 141 7.49 -13.80 8.53
N GLU A 142 7.70 -12.66 7.86
CA GLU A 142 8.99 -12.05 7.57
C GLU A 142 9.75 -11.61 8.84
N PHE A 143 9.04 -11.20 9.88
CA PHE A 143 9.62 -10.88 11.19
C PHE A 143 9.85 -12.12 12.06
N GLN A 144 9.30 -13.27 11.65
CA GLN A 144 9.48 -14.57 12.29
C GLN A 144 10.53 -15.43 11.58
N GLY A 145 11.36 -14.82 10.72
CA GLY A 145 12.48 -15.48 10.04
C GLY A 145 12.11 -16.28 8.80
N LYS A 146 10.88 -16.15 8.29
CA LYS A 146 10.52 -16.66 6.96
C LYS A 146 10.87 -15.63 5.89
N ALA A 147 10.95 -16.08 4.65
CA ALA A 147 11.17 -15.19 3.53
C ALA A 147 9.97 -14.26 3.33
N PHE A 148 10.24 -12.97 3.15
CA PHE A 148 9.25 -11.98 2.72
C PHE A 148 8.70 -12.37 1.34
N THR A 149 7.37 -12.37 1.21
CA THR A 149 6.68 -12.64 -0.06
C THR A 149 5.62 -11.59 -0.33
N GLN A 150 4.81 -11.30 0.68
CA GLN A 150 3.84 -10.24 0.74
C GLN A 150 3.62 -9.85 2.21
N THR A 151 3.16 -8.61 2.43
CA THR A 151 2.72 -8.12 3.74
C THR A 151 1.68 -7.02 3.54
N PHE A 152 1.08 -6.56 4.63
CA PHE A 152 0.18 -5.42 4.64
C PHE A 152 0.59 -4.47 5.75
N ILE A 153 0.77 -3.19 5.44
CA ILE A 153 1.17 -2.16 6.39
C ILE A 153 0.28 -0.93 6.31
N TYR A 154 0.41 -0.08 7.32
CA TYR A 154 -0.37 1.16 7.45
C TYR A 154 0.56 2.36 7.56
N GLY A 155 0.25 3.42 6.85
CA GLY A 155 0.96 4.69 6.90
C GLY A 155 0.32 5.66 7.87
N PHE A 156 1.13 6.30 8.70
CA PHE A 156 0.70 7.29 9.67
C PHE A 156 1.44 8.62 9.53
N TYR A 157 0.73 9.71 9.78
CA TYR A 157 1.33 11.03 9.92
C TYR A 157 0.50 11.90 10.88
N ASP A 158 1.18 12.54 11.85
CA ASP A 158 0.57 13.36 12.91
C ASP A 158 -0.54 12.65 13.71
N GLY A 159 -0.45 11.32 13.82
CA GLY A 159 -1.41 10.48 14.54
C GLY A 159 -2.63 10.04 13.71
N ASP A 160 -2.69 10.37 12.42
CA ASP A 160 -3.75 9.94 11.52
C ASP A 160 -3.24 8.90 10.51
N ILE A 161 -4.10 7.96 10.12
CA ILE A 161 -3.83 7.05 8.98
C ILE A 161 -3.86 7.88 7.70
N ILE A 162 -2.83 7.72 6.86
CA ILE A 162 -2.72 8.42 5.58
C ILE A 162 -2.65 7.51 4.36
N PHE A 163 -2.35 6.22 4.54
CA PHE A 163 -2.51 5.19 3.51
C PHE A 163 -2.62 3.77 4.09
N MET A 164 -3.04 2.85 3.23
CA MET A 164 -2.86 1.40 3.40
C MET A 164 -1.98 0.85 2.30
N GLU A 165 -1.19 -0.19 2.61
CA GLU A 165 -0.13 -0.64 1.73
C GLU A 165 0.04 -2.17 1.76
N PRO A 166 -0.51 -2.88 0.77
CA PRO A 166 -0.03 -4.19 0.40
C PRO A 166 1.37 -4.06 -0.23
N MET A 167 2.36 -4.77 0.30
CA MET A 167 3.66 -4.94 -0.35
C MET A 167 3.78 -6.37 -0.86
N MET A 168 4.41 -6.58 -2.00
CA MET A 168 4.67 -7.94 -2.51
C MET A 168 5.89 -8.04 -3.39
N THR A 169 6.63 -9.12 -3.19
CA THR A 169 7.83 -9.42 -3.98
C THR A 169 7.50 -9.65 -5.43
N HIS A 170 8.43 -9.25 -6.30
CA HIS A 170 8.37 -9.52 -7.73
C HIS A 170 8.22 -11.01 -8.03
N ALA A 171 8.96 -11.85 -7.29
CA ALA A 171 8.91 -13.31 -7.40
C ALA A 171 7.54 -13.89 -7.01
N PHE A 172 6.87 -13.32 -5.98
CA PHE A 172 5.52 -13.73 -5.61
C PHE A 172 4.52 -13.44 -6.74
N LEU A 173 4.60 -12.27 -7.37
CA LEU A 173 3.74 -11.93 -8.51
C LEU A 173 4.00 -12.86 -9.71
N GLN A 174 5.26 -13.13 -10.04
CA GLN A 174 5.62 -14.05 -11.14
C GLN A 174 5.12 -15.49 -10.94
N ALA A 175 4.75 -15.87 -9.70
CA ALA A 175 4.16 -17.16 -9.40
C ALA A 175 2.64 -17.23 -9.68
N HIS A 176 2.06 -16.18 -10.28
CA HIS A 176 0.63 -16.08 -10.63
C HIS A 176 -0.27 -16.35 -9.42
N PRO A 177 -0.16 -15.53 -8.36
CA PRO A 177 -0.88 -15.78 -7.11
C PRO A 177 -2.38 -15.65 -7.30
N GLN A 178 -3.12 -16.42 -6.50
CA GLN A 178 -4.57 -16.35 -6.39
C GLN A 178 -4.94 -16.39 -4.91
N VAL A 179 -4.79 -15.27 -4.21
CA VAL A 179 -4.92 -15.19 -2.75
C VAL A 179 -5.78 -14.01 -2.30
N SER A 180 -6.45 -14.17 -1.16
CA SER A 180 -7.10 -13.10 -0.40
C SER A 180 -6.75 -13.29 1.06
N MET A 181 -6.27 -12.23 1.70
CA MET A 181 -5.73 -12.25 3.07
C MET A 181 -6.53 -11.27 3.94
N PRO A 182 -6.89 -11.66 5.18
CA PRO A 182 -7.60 -10.77 6.08
C PRO A 182 -6.71 -9.59 6.50
N VAL A 183 -7.30 -8.41 6.60
CA VAL A 183 -6.63 -7.19 7.07
C VAL A 183 -6.99 -6.96 8.54
N LYS A 184 -5.98 -6.88 9.43
CA LYS A 184 -6.20 -6.57 10.84
C LYS A 184 -6.71 -5.14 10.99
N GLN A 185 -7.82 -4.96 11.70
CA GLN A 185 -8.48 -3.65 11.84
C GLN A 185 -8.12 -2.96 13.16
N PRO A 186 -8.22 -1.63 13.23
CA PRO A 186 -8.23 -0.92 14.50
C PRO A 186 -9.54 -1.15 15.27
N PRO A 187 -9.54 -1.02 16.61
CA PRO A 187 -10.77 -1.03 17.42
C PRO A 187 -11.78 0.08 17.08
N GLU A 188 -11.28 1.25 16.66
CA GLU A 188 -12.07 2.41 16.24
C GLU A 188 -11.62 2.88 14.84
N TYR A 189 -12.56 3.46 14.09
CA TYR A 189 -12.37 3.80 12.69
C TYR A 189 -12.38 5.31 12.48
N ALA A 190 -11.43 5.80 11.67
CA ALA A 190 -11.52 7.15 11.15
C ALA A 190 -12.69 7.26 10.15
N ALA A 191 -13.54 8.28 10.31
CA ALA A 191 -14.81 8.36 9.56
C ALA A 191 -14.70 8.82 8.09
N HIS A 192 -13.49 9.09 7.58
CA HIS A 192 -13.30 9.80 6.31
C HIS A 192 -12.92 8.91 5.12
N PHE A 193 -12.72 7.60 5.32
CA PHE A 193 -12.48 6.63 4.26
C PHE A 193 -13.01 5.25 4.65
N SER A 194 -13.14 4.38 3.64
CA SER A 194 -13.57 2.99 3.82
C SER A 194 -12.39 2.07 4.12
N TYR A 195 -12.55 1.20 5.11
CA TYR A 195 -11.52 0.23 5.49
C TYR A 195 -11.75 -1.11 4.78
N PRO A 196 -10.69 -1.74 4.23
CA PRO A 196 -10.80 -3.08 3.64
C PRO A 196 -10.84 -4.14 4.73
N ALA A 197 -11.72 -5.13 4.61
CA ALA A 197 -11.66 -6.31 5.47
C ALA A 197 -10.60 -7.32 4.99
N PHE A 198 -10.29 -7.30 3.68
CA PHE A 198 -9.30 -8.18 3.05
C PHE A 198 -8.47 -7.40 2.03
N TYR A 199 -7.30 -7.93 1.68
CA TYR A 199 -6.61 -7.56 0.46
C TYR A 199 -6.36 -8.81 -0.40
N GLY A 200 -6.53 -8.65 -1.72
CA GLY A 200 -6.43 -9.73 -2.69
C GLY A 200 -5.33 -9.48 -3.70
N VAL A 201 -4.69 -10.57 -4.16
CA VAL A 201 -3.74 -10.57 -5.27
C VAL A 201 -4.08 -11.71 -6.23
N TYR A 202 -4.39 -11.36 -7.48
CA TYR A 202 -4.91 -12.29 -8.48
C TYR A 202 -4.23 -12.12 -9.83
N TYR A 203 -4.05 -13.22 -10.55
CA TYR A 203 -3.63 -13.23 -11.95
C TYR A 203 -4.76 -13.74 -12.85
N ASP A 204 -5.12 -12.95 -13.86
CA ASP A 204 -6.04 -13.33 -14.93
C ASP A 204 -5.23 -13.78 -16.16
N ALA A 205 -5.28 -15.07 -16.45
CA ALA A 205 -4.54 -15.67 -17.56
C ALA A 205 -5.12 -15.34 -18.95
N ASP A 206 -6.42 -15.02 -19.03
CA ASP A 206 -7.06 -14.68 -20.31
C ASP A 206 -6.67 -13.25 -20.74
N LEU A 207 -6.49 -12.36 -19.77
CA LEU A 207 -6.05 -10.98 -19.99
C LEU A 207 -4.53 -10.80 -19.85
N ALA A 208 -3.83 -11.77 -19.26
CA ALA A 208 -2.44 -11.63 -18.82
C ALA A 208 -2.25 -10.37 -17.95
N GLU A 209 -3.10 -10.25 -16.93
CA GLU A 209 -3.14 -9.11 -16.01
C GLU A 209 -3.10 -9.56 -14.55
N TYR A 210 -2.48 -8.75 -13.71
CA TYR A 210 -2.55 -8.88 -12.27
C TYR A 210 -3.54 -7.86 -11.70
N SER A 211 -4.12 -8.18 -10.54
CA SER A 211 -4.84 -7.21 -9.71
C SER A 211 -4.41 -7.30 -8.26
N VAL A 212 -4.20 -6.14 -7.65
CA VAL A 212 -3.98 -5.95 -6.21
C VAL A 212 -5.13 -5.10 -5.69
N VAL A 213 -5.90 -5.63 -4.75
CA VAL A 213 -7.24 -5.12 -4.44
C VAL A 213 -7.43 -4.99 -2.94
N LEU A 214 -7.92 -3.83 -2.50
CA LEU A 214 -8.54 -3.63 -1.20
C LEU A 214 -10.01 -4.09 -1.31
N GLU A 215 -10.38 -5.11 -0.57
CA GLU A 215 -11.64 -5.84 -0.72
C GLU A 215 -12.58 -5.64 0.45
N GLN A 216 -13.88 -5.71 0.14
CA GLN A 216 -14.97 -5.54 1.12
C GLN A 216 -14.79 -4.24 1.92
N LEU A 217 -14.59 -3.14 1.19
CA LEU A 217 -14.49 -1.81 1.74
C LEU A 217 -15.77 -1.46 2.52
N MET A 218 -15.60 -1.04 3.77
CA MET A 218 -16.71 -0.62 4.64
C MET A 218 -16.42 0.75 5.24
N LYS A 219 -17.44 1.60 5.23
CA LYS A 219 -17.45 2.85 5.96
C LYS A 219 -18.12 2.63 7.33
N HIS A 220 -17.49 3.12 8.39
CA HIS A 220 -17.91 2.91 9.78
C HIS A 220 -18.43 4.20 10.42
#